data_AF-A0A953UNR7-F1
#
_entry.id   AF-A0A953UNR7-F1
#
_cell.length_a   1.000
_cell.length_b   1.000
_cell.length_c   1.000
_cell.angle_alpha   90.00
_cell.angle_beta   90.00
_cell.angle_gamma   90.00
#
_symmetry.space_group_name_H-M   'P 1'
#
loop_
_entity.id
_entity.type
_entity.pdbx_description
1 polymer ?
#
loop_
_entity_poly.entity_id
_entity_poly.type
_entity_poly.pdbx_seq_one_letter_code
_entity_poly.pdbx_strand_id
1 'polypeptide(L)'
;MFWTQFVLVLTAILIGVRRGGVALGLIGGLGVAVLVLGFRVPPSEPPIAVMLIILAVVTASATLQVAGGLDYLVQLTERLLR
;
A
#
# COMPACT_ATOMS: atom_id res chain seq x y z
N MET A 1 -2.41 10.58 -25.73
CA MET A 1 -2.27 9.23 -25.14
C MET A 1 -1.64 9.29 -23.75
N PHE A 2 -0.44 9.85 -23.60
CA PHE A 2 0.18 10.00 -22.26
C PHE A 2 -0.65 10.86 -21.30
N TRP A 3 -1.06 12.07 -21.72
CA TRP A 3 -1.82 12.99 -20.86
C TRP A 3 -3.17 12.42 -20.36
N THR A 4 -3.88 11.66 -21.19
CA THR A 4 -5.15 11.03 -20.81
C THR A 4 -4.96 9.90 -19.80
N GLN A 5 -3.91 9.08 -19.97
CA GLN A 5 -3.54 8.04 -19.02
C GLN A 5 -3.07 8.65 -17.69
N PHE A 6 -2.28 9.72 -17.78
CA PHE A 6 -1.78 10.45 -16.63
C PHE A 6 -2.92 11.02 -15.78
N VAL A 7 -3.87 11.72 -16.40
CA VAL A 7 -5.07 12.25 -15.71
C VAL A 7 -5.90 11.11 -15.10
N LEU A 8 -6.06 9.98 -15.79
CA LEU A 8 -6.79 8.84 -15.28
C LEU A 8 -6.13 8.25 -14.01
N VAL A 9 -4.82 8.03 -14.04
CA VAL A 9 -4.05 7.56 -12.89
C VAL A 9 -4.11 8.57 -11.74
N LEU A 10 -3.94 9.86 -12.05
CA LEU A 10 -3.99 10.93 -11.03
C LEU A 10 -5.35 10.97 -10.34
N THR A 11 -6.43 10.85 -11.11
CA THR A 11 -7.80 10.85 -10.60
C THR A 11 -8.06 9.60 -9.75
N ALA A 12 -7.59 8.43 -10.18
CA ALA A 12 -7.70 7.19 -9.40
C ALA A 12 -6.95 7.29 -8.06
N ILE A 13 -5.73 7.85 -8.05
CA ILE A 13 -4.95 8.05 -6.82
C ILE A 13 -5.65 9.07 -5.90
N LEU A 14 -6.08 10.21 -6.42
CA LEU A 14 -6.73 11.26 -5.61
C LEU A 14 -8.02 10.75 -4.94
N ILE A 15 -8.82 9.97 -5.66
CA ILE A 15 -10.04 9.37 -5.09
C ILE A 15 -9.67 8.25 -4.11
N GLY A 16 -8.69 7.41 -4.46
CA GLY A 16 -8.24 6.29 -3.64
C GLY A 16 -7.68 6.72 -2.28
N VAL A 17 -6.81 7.74 -2.28
CA VAL A 17 -6.17 8.26 -1.05
C VAL A 17 -7.20 8.87 -0.11
N ARG A 18 -8.21 9.58 -0.65
CA ARG A 18 -9.30 10.15 0.16
C ARG A 18 -10.17 9.10 0.84
N ARG A 19 -10.34 7.93 0.22
CA ARG A 19 -11.15 6.82 0.76
C ARG A 19 -10.35 5.93 1.73
N GLY A 20 -9.02 5.86 1.56
CA GLY A 20 -8.11 5.15 2.47
C GLY A 20 -8.29 3.63 2.53
N GLY A 21 -7.38 2.96 3.25
CA GLY A 21 -7.47 1.53 3.55
C GLY A 21 -7.63 0.63 2.32
N VAL A 22 -8.60 -0.29 2.38
CA VAL A 22 -8.88 -1.28 1.31
C VAL A 22 -9.35 -0.60 0.01
N ALA A 23 -10.04 0.54 0.10
CA ALA A 23 -10.58 1.24 -1.05
C ALA A 23 -9.47 1.79 -1.97
N LEU A 24 -8.31 2.15 -1.42
CA LEU A 24 -7.12 2.56 -2.19
C LEU A 24 -6.68 1.45 -3.16
N GLY A 25 -6.63 0.20 -2.67
CA GLY A 25 -6.26 -0.95 -3.47
C GLY A 25 -7.28 -1.27 -4.56
N LEU A 26 -8.59 -1.22 -4.24
CA LEU A 26 -9.67 -1.46 -5.20
C LEU A 26 -9.71 -0.41 -6.32
N ILE A 27 -9.61 0.88 -5.97
CA ILE A 27 -9.64 1.98 -6.95
C ILE A 27 -8.36 1.97 -7.81
N GLY A 28 -7.20 1.67 -7.21
CA GLY A 28 -5.95 1.48 -7.93
C GLY A 28 -6.03 0.33 -8.93
N GLY A 29 -6.54 -0.84 -8.50
CA GLY A 29 -6.75 -2.00 -9.36
C GLY A 29 -7.74 -1.73 -10.51
N LEU A 30 -8.82 -1.00 -10.23
CA LEU A 30 -9.78 -0.59 -11.25
C LEU A 30 -9.13 0.38 -12.26
N GLY A 31 -8.32 1.33 -11.80
CA GLY A 31 -7.54 2.22 -12.68
C GLY A 31 -6.61 1.44 -13.62
N VAL A 32 -5.90 0.43 -13.10
CA VAL A 32 -5.04 -0.45 -13.91
C VAL A 32 -5.88 -1.29 -14.90
N ALA A 33 -7.03 -1.81 -14.48
CA ALA A 33 -7.92 -2.57 -15.35
C ALA A 33 -8.41 -1.72 -16.53
N VAL A 34 -8.74 -0.44 -16.31
CA VAL A 34 -9.14 0.48 -17.38
C VAL A 34 -7.97 0.79 -18.33
N LEU A 35 -6.74 0.90 -17.83
CA LEU A 35 -5.56 1.09 -18.66
C LEU A 35 -5.26 -0.13 -19.55
N VAL A 36 -5.39 -1.34 -19.02
CA VAL A 36 -5.10 -2.59 -19.74
C VAL A 36 -6.24 -2.95 -20.71
N LEU A 37 -7.49 -2.90 -20.28
CA LEU A 37 -8.64 -3.31 -21.09
C LEU A 37 -9.10 -2.21 -22.07
N GLY A 38 -9.06 -0.94 -21.66
CA GLY A 38 -9.53 0.19 -22.46
C GLY A 38 -8.45 0.75 -23.39
N PHE A 39 -7.25 0.99 -22.87
CA PHE A 39 -6.14 1.57 -23.64
C PHE A 39 -5.19 0.52 -24.23
N ARG A 40 -5.46 -0.78 -24.03
CA ARG A 40 -4.65 -1.92 -24.53
C ARG A 40 -3.16 -1.80 -24.21
N VAL A 41 -2.83 -1.20 -23.07
CA VAL A 41 -1.46 -1.13 -22.58
C VAL A 41 -1.05 -2.52 -22.09
N PRO A 42 0.16 -3.00 -22.42
CA PRO A 42 0.63 -4.30 -21.93
C PRO A 42 0.66 -4.31 -20.39
N PRO A 43 0.16 -5.38 -19.76
CA PRO A 43 0.20 -5.49 -18.30
C PRO A 43 1.66 -5.55 -17.83
N SER A 44 1.98 -4.75 -16.82
CA SER A 44 3.27 -4.84 -16.14
C SER A 44 3.32 -6.06 -15.22
N GLU A 45 4.52 -6.52 -14.91
CA GLU A 45 4.72 -7.63 -13.99
C GLU A 45 4.17 -7.30 -12.58
N PRO A 46 3.50 -8.26 -11.91
CA PRO A 46 3.00 -8.04 -10.56
C PRO A 46 4.17 -7.85 -9.57
N PRO A 47 4.06 -6.93 -8.60
CA PRO A 47 5.15 -6.58 -7.69
C PRO A 47 5.30 -7.58 -6.53
N ILE A 48 5.61 -8.84 -6.85
CA ILE A 48 5.68 -9.96 -5.88
C ILE A 48 6.66 -9.67 -4.75
N ALA A 49 7.83 -9.11 -5.06
CA ALA A 49 8.83 -8.75 -4.06
C ALA A 49 8.27 -7.78 -3.01
N VAL A 50 7.48 -6.78 -3.44
CA VAL A 50 6.85 -5.81 -2.54
C VAL A 50 5.79 -6.47 -1.65
N MET A 51 4.98 -7.37 -2.23
CA MET A 51 3.97 -8.12 -1.47
C MET A 51 4.61 -8.98 -0.37
N LEU A 52 5.73 -9.64 -0.68
CA LEU A 52 6.49 -10.45 0.29
C LEU A 52 7.12 -9.59 1.38
N ILE A 53 7.64 -8.39 1.04
CA ILE A 53 8.16 -7.45 2.04
C ILE A 53 7.05 -7.01 3.00
N ILE A 54 5.86 -6.67 2.50
CA ILE A 54 4.71 -6.31 3.36
C ILE A 54 4.33 -7.49 4.27
N LEU A 55 4.24 -8.69 3.71
CA LEU A 55 3.95 -9.89 4.49
C LEU A 55 4.99 -10.15 5.59
N ALA A 56 6.27 -10.02 5.27
CA ALA A 56 7.36 -10.20 6.22
C ALA A 56 7.30 -9.16 7.36
N VAL A 57 7.07 -7.89 7.03
CA VAL A 57 6.98 -6.82 8.04
C VAL A 57 5.72 -6.98 8.90
N VAL A 58 4.57 -7.31 8.31
CA VAL A 58 3.32 -7.50 9.07
C VAL A 58 3.43 -8.70 10.01
N THR A 59 4.01 -9.81 9.56
CA THR A 59 4.22 -10.99 10.40
C THR A 59 5.21 -10.71 11.54
N ALA A 60 6.33 -10.05 11.26
CA ALA A 60 7.28 -9.62 12.28
C ALA A 60 6.67 -8.61 13.28
N SER A 61 5.85 -7.68 12.80
CA SER A 61 5.15 -6.73 13.66
C SER A 61 4.12 -7.42 14.53
N ALA A 62 3.37 -8.39 13.99
CA ALA A 62 2.37 -9.16 14.74
C ALA A 62 3.02 -10.01 15.85
N THR A 63 4.14 -10.68 15.57
CA THR A 63 4.87 -11.44 16.60
C THR A 63 5.43 -10.53 17.69
N LEU A 64 5.97 -9.36 17.32
CA LEU A 64 6.46 -8.36 18.27
C LEU A 64 5.33 -7.83 19.18
N GLN A 65 4.13 -7.63 18.63
CA GLN A 65 2.93 -7.21 19.35
C GLN A 65 2.50 -8.28 20.38
N VAL A 66 2.42 -9.55 19.96
CA VAL A 66 2.00 -10.65 20.83
C VAL A 66 3.04 -10.95 21.93
N ALA A 67 4.32 -10.77 21.64
CA ALA A 67 5.39 -10.94 22.62
C ALA A 67 5.49 -9.79 23.65
N GLY A 68 4.68 -8.73 23.52
CA GLY A 68 4.80 -7.51 24.34
C GLY A 68 6.05 -6.68 24.02
N GLY A 69 6.74 -6.99 22.92
CA GLY A 69 7.97 -6.30 22.52
C GLY A 69 7.71 -4.83 22.16
N LEU A 70 6.54 -4.52 21.62
CA LEU A 70 6.14 -3.14 21.35
C LEU A 70 5.97 -2.33 22.64
N ASP A 71 5.31 -2.89 23.65
CA ASP A 71 5.11 -2.23 24.95
C ASP A 71 6.45 -2.00 25.67
N TYR A 72 7.37 -2.98 25.59
CA TYR A 72 8.73 -2.84 26.11
C TYR A 72 9.49 -1.69 25.45
N LEU A 73 9.43 -1.58 24.11
CA LEU A 73 10.09 -0.50 23.37
C LEU A 73 9.52 0.87 23.71
N VAL A 74 8.20 0.98 23.89
CA VAL A 74 7.55 2.23 24.33
C VAL A 74 8.00 2.60 25.75
N GLN A 75 8.02 1.66 26.68
CA GLN A 75 8.44 1.92 28.06
C GLN A 75 9.91 2.33 28.16
N LEU A 76 10.79 1.73 27.34
CA LEU A 76 12.19 2.16 27.23
C LEU A 76 12.28 3.61 26.72
N THR A 77 11.47 3.94 25.72
CA THR A 77 11.41 5.30 25.15
C THR A 77 10.91 6.31 26.19
N GLU A 78 9.88 5.98 26.97
CA GLU A 78 9.40 6.83 28.07
C GLU A 78 10.47 7.07 29.14
N ARG A 79 11.26 6.05 29.49
CA ARG A 79 12.34 6.17 30.46
C ARG A 79 13.53 7.00 29.97
N LEU A 80 13.76 7.07 28.66
CA LEU A 80 14.79 7.93 28.08
C LEU A 80 14.37 9.40 27.98
N LEU A 81 13.05 9.65 27.88
CA LEU A 81 12.48 10.99 27.75
C LEU A 81 12.24 11.67 29.10
N ARG A 82 11.98 10.91 30.17
CA ARG A 82 11.92 11.42 31.55
C ARG A 82 13.30 11.57 32.15
#